data_AF-A0A1H9VAJ4-F1
#
_entry.id   AF-A0A1H9VAJ4-F1
#
_cell.length_a   1.000
_cell.length_b   1.000
_cell.length_c   1.000
_cell.angle_alpha   90.00
_cell.angle_beta   90.00
_cell.angle_gamma   90.00
#
_symmetry.space_group_name_H-M   'P 1'
#
loop_
_entity.id
_entity.type
_entity.pdbx_description
1 polymer ?
#
loop_
_entity_poly.entity_id
_entity_poly.type
_entity_poly.pdbx_seq_one_letter_code
_entity_poly.pdbx_strand_id
1 'polypeptide(L)'
;MSDPATPLSTELFLRRYGETLLARAAPLFEQAALNARQAGLDAMAHTAGSPPELCLEVRTTDQPYASHYRIEADTARQCVHHVLYFVADGTTQALDGGIDSINAMVIDTQLASLFRDGFALTLPAVSARHPAGFW
;
A
#
# COMPACT_ATOMS: atom_id res chain seq x y z
N MET A 1 34.06 12.33 11.37
CA MET A 1 32.97 13.24 11.82
C MET A 1 31.79 12.92 10.94
N SER A 2 30.82 12.17 11.47
CA SER A 2 29.63 11.79 10.72
C SER A 2 28.75 13.02 10.53
N ASP A 3 28.45 13.35 9.28
CA ASP A 3 27.50 14.39 8.93
C ASP A 3 26.11 13.96 9.45
N PRO A 4 25.48 14.68 10.39
CA PRO A 4 24.10 14.38 10.74
C PRO A 4 23.26 14.74 9.52
N ALA A 5 22.77 13.72 8.81
CA ALA A 5 21.94 13.86 7.62
C ALA A 5 20.93 14.99 7.85
N THR A 6 21.12 16.11 7.16
CA THR A 6 20.25 17.27 7.29
C THR A 6 18.83 16.81 6.99
N PRO A 7 17.85 17.01 7.89
CA PRO A 7 16.47 16.64 7.60
C PRO A 7 16.07 17.29 6.28
N LEU A 8 15.51 16.50 5.37
CA LEU A 8 15.00 17.01 4.10
C LEU A 8 14.02 18.15 4.43
N SER A 9 14.00 19.23 3.65
CA SER A 9 12.88 20.17 3.79
C SER A 9 11.57 19.41 3.56
N THR A 10 10.52 19.73 4.31
CA THR A 10 9.21 19.06 4.18
C THR A 10 8.72 19.06 2.74
N GLU A 11 8.99 20.12 1.98
CA GLU A 11 8.70 20.23 0.55
C GLU A 11 9.46 19.19 -0.29
N LEU A 12 10.76 19.00 -0.04
CA LEU A 12 11.57 18.01 -0.75
C LEU A 12 11.14 16.57 -0.39
N PHE A 13 10.79 16.33 0.88
CA PHE A 13 10.21 15.06 1.32
C PHE A 13 8.91 14.77 0.57
N LEU A 14 7.94 15.70 0.60
CA LEU A 14 6.63 15.53 -0.04
C LEU A 14 6.75 15.33 -1.55
N ARG A 15 7.65 16.07 -2.21
CA ARG A 15 7.92 15.89 -3.63
C ARG A 15 8.44 14.48 -3.94
N ARG A 16 9.49 14.04 -3.24
CA ARG A 16 10.06 12.69 -3.43
C ARG A 16 9.06 11.59 -3.12
N TYR A 17 8.29 11.77 -2.06
CA TYR A 17 7.22 10.87 -1.67
C TYR A 17 6.18 10.75 -2.81
N GLY A 18 5.64 11.86 -3.31
CA GLY A 18 4.65 11.84 -4.39
C GLY A 18 5.18 11.23 -5.70
N GLU A 19 6.40 11.59 -6.09
CA GLU A 19 7.08 10.99 -7.26
C GLU A 19 7.24 9.47 -7.09
N THR A 20 7.67 9.02 -5.91
CA THR A 20 7.88 7.59 -5.61
C THR A 20 6.55 6.83 -5.55
N LEU A 21 5.52 7.42 -4.94
CA LEU A 21 4.20 6.84 -4.81
C LEU A 21 3.59 6.54 -6.18
N LEU A 22 3.61 7.52 -7.09
CA LEU A 22 3.06 7.37 -8.43
C LEU A 22 3.90 6.46 -9.32
N ALA A 23 5.24 6.56 -9.25
CA ALA A 23 6.12 5.77 -10.10
C ALA A 23 6.21 4.29 -9.69
N ARG A 24 6.10 3.98 -8.39
CA ARG A 24 6.34 2.62 -7.87
C ARG A 24 5.09 1.94 -7.32
N ALA A 25 4.25 2.66 -6.58
CA ALA A 25 3.12 2.04 -5.89
C ALA A 25 1.84 2.00 -6.75
N ALA A 26 1.54 3.08 -7.48
CA ALA A 26 0.30 3.15 -8.26
C ALA A 26 0.12 1.98 -9.24
N PRO A 27 1.14 1.57 -10.04
CA PRO A 27 0.98 0.43 -10.95
C PRO A 27 0.68 -0.89 -10.22
N LEU A 28 1.21 -1.08 -9.02
CA LEU A 28 1.00 -2.29 -8.21
C LEU A 28 -0.43 -2.33 -7.65
N PHE A 29 -0.94 -1.18 -7.20
CA PHE A 29 -2.30 -1.04 -6.69
C PHE A 29 -3.33 -1.24 -7.81
N GLU A 30 -3.11 -0.65 -8.98
CA GLU A 30 -3.97 -0.82 -10.15
C GLU A 30 -4.03 -2.28 -10.61
N GLN A 31 -2.87 -2.95 -10.66
CA GLN A 31 -2.81 -4.37 -11.00
C GLN A 31 -3.52 -5.24 -9.95
N ALA A 32 -3.36 -4.93 -8.66
CA ALA A 32 -4.06 -5.64 -7.60
C ALA A 32 -5.58 -5.46 -7.69
N ALA A 33 -6.07 -4.23 -7.93
CA ALA A 33 -7.49 -3.95 -8.16
C ALA A 33 -8.03 -4.70 -9.38
N LEU A 34 -7.26 -4.78 -10.47
CA LEU A 34 -7.64 -5.56 -11.64
C LEU A 34 -7.77 -7.06 -11.30
N ASN A 35 -6.78 -7.63 -10.62
CA ASN A 35 -6.79 -9.04 -10.26
C ASN A 35 -7.95 -9.37 -9.30
N ALA A 36 -8.23 -8.50 -8.34
CA ALA A 36 -9.35 -8.64 -7.41
C ALA A 36 -10.69 -8.66 -8.15
N ARG A 37 -10.87 -7.74 -9.11
CA ARG A 37 -12.07 -7.71 -9.98
C ARG A 37 -12.21 -8.97 -10.83
N GLN A 38 -11.11 -9.49 -11.37
CA GLN A 38 -11.12 -10.76 -12.09
C GLN A 38 -11.47 -11.96 -11.20
N ALA A 39 -11.21 -11.87 -9.89
CA ALA A 39 -11.60 -12.86 -8.89
C ALA A 39 -13.04 -12.67 -8.35
N GLY A 40 -13.80 -11.70 -8.89
CA GLY A 40 -15.20 -11.45 -8.52
C GLY A 40 -15.40 -10.50 -7.32
N LEU A 41 -14.36 -9.80 -6.89
CA LEU A 41 -14.46 -8.75 -5.87
C LEU A 41 -14.74 -7.39 -6.51
N ASP A 42 -15.31 -6.47 -5.73
CA ASP A 42 -15.33 -5.05 -6.08
C ASP A 42 -14.07 -4.40 -5.52
N ALA A 43 -13.23 -3.85 -6.40
CA ALA A 43 -11.95 -3.27 -6.01
C ALA A 43 -11.59 -2.03 -6.83
N MET A 44 -11.07 -1.01 -6.15
CA MET A 44 -10.72 0.27 -6.75
C MET A 44 -9.43 0.82 -6.14
N ALA A 45 -8.46 1.13 -7.01
CA ALA A 45 -7.29 1.90 -6.64
C ALA A 45 -7.51 3.38 -6.98
N HIS A 46 -7.20 4.29 -6.06
CA HIS A 46 -7.34 5.72 -6.28
C HIS A 46 -6.39 6.51 -5.39
N THR A 47 -6.15 7.77 -5.75
CA THR A 47 -5.42 8.72 -4.91
C THR A 47 -6.38 9.64 -4.19
N ALA A 48 -6.12 9.93 -2.92
CA ALA A 48 -6.91 10.83 -2.09
C ALA A 48 -6.02 11.73 -1.23
N GLY A 49 -6.60 12.73 -0.55
CA GLY A 49 -5.91 13.50 0.49
C GLY A 49 -4.92 14.55 -0.03
N SER A 50 -4.34 15.28 0.93
CA SER A 50 -3.23 16.23 0.74
C SER A 50 -2.41 16.28 2.04
N PRO A 51 -1.19 15.70 2.08
CA PRO A 51 -0.41 15.12 0.97
C PRO A 51 -1.08 13.90 0.31
N PRO A 52 -0.73 13.56 -0.94
CA PRO A 52 -1.42 12.52 -1.69
C PRO A 52 -1.24 11.15 -1.04
N GLU A 53 -2.31 10.39 -0.99
CA GLU A 53 -2.37 9.08 -0.38
C GLU A 53 -2.84 8.10 -1.44
N LEU A 54 -2.22 6.92 -1.49
CA LEU A 54 -2.63 5.90 -2.45
C LEU A 54 -3.46 4.85 -1.71
N CYS A 55 -4.70 4.67 -2.15
CA CYS A 55 -5.66 3.78 -1.53
C CYS A 55 -6.04 2.66 -2.49
N LEU A 56 -6.08 1.43 -1.99
CA LEU A 56 -6.75 0.29 -2.61
C LEU A 56 -7.89 -0.13 -1.71
N GLU A 57 -9.12 0.01 -2.19
CA GLU A 57 -10.32 -0.49 -1.53
C GLU A 57 -10.75 -1.80 -2.17
N VAL A 58 -11.12 -2.77 -1.34
CA VAL A 58 -11.57 -4.09 -1.77
C VAL A 58 -12.76 -4.52 -0.91
N ARG A 59 -13.81 -5.04 -1.55
CA ARG A 59 -14.98 -5.60 -0.86
C ARG A 59 -15.60 -6.75 -1.66
N THR A 60 -16.36 -7.58 -0.98
CA THR A 60 -17.26 -8.54 -1.65
C THR A 60 -18.47 -7.77 -2.20
N THR A 61 -19.11 -8.30 -3.24
CA THR A 61 -20.27 -7.65 -3.89
C THR A 61 -21.44 -7.42 -2.93
N ASP A 62 -21.53 -8.23 -1.88
CA ASP A 62 -22.64 -8.22 -0.93
C ASP A 62 -22.35 -7.36 0.32
N GLN A 63 -21.13 -6.82 0.43
CA GLN A 63 -20.70 -6.06 1.60
C GLN A 63 -20.61 -4.55 1.30
N PRO A 64 -21.27 -3.69 2.11
CA PRO A 64 -21.27 -2.25 1.86
C PRO A 64 -19.91 -1.59 2.17
N TYR A 65 -19.12 -2.18 3.08
CA TYR A 65 -17.86 -1.64 3.57
C TYR A 65 -16.67 -2.37 2.94
N ALA A 66 -15.58 -1.64 2.71
CA ALA A 66 -14.37 -2.16 2.10
C ALA A 66 -13.23 -2.34 3.13
N SER A 67 -12.50 -3.44 2.99
CA SER A 67 -11.13 -3.53 3.48
C SER A 67 -10.25 -2.64 2.62
N HIS A 68 -9.18 -2.08 3.17
CA HIS A 68 -8.31 -1.21 2.40
C HIS A 68 -6.84 -1.36 2.74
N TYR A 69 -6.01 -1.04 1.75
CA TYR A 69 -4.61 -0.75 1.93
C TYR A 69 -4.34 0.69 1.52
N ARG A 70 -3.73 1.45 2.42
CA ARG A 70 -3.37 2.86 2.22
C ARG A 70 -1.88 3.08 2.43
N ILE A 71 -1.30 3.90 1.58
CA ILE A 71 0.03 4.48 1.78
C ILE A 71 -0.16 5.98 1.99
N GLU A 72 0.24 6.45 3.18
CA GLU A 72 0.09 7.84 3.60
C GLU A 72 1.43 8.39 4.13
N ALA A 73 1.61 9.71 4.04
CA ALA A 73 2.82 10.39 4.50
C ALA A 73 2.56 11.11 5.83
N ASP A 74 3.42 10.88 6.82
CA ASP A 74 3.51 11.71 8.03
C ASP A 74 4.56 12.79 7.81
N THR A 75 4.08 14.03 7.66
CA THR A 75 4.94 15.20 7.42
C THR A 75 5.64 15.70 8.68
N ALA A 76 5.10 15.40 9.87
CA ALA A 76 5.72 15.79 11.14
C ALA A 76 6.91 14.90 11.45
N ARG A 77 6.81 13.60 11.13
CA ARG A 77 7.87 12.60 11.33
C ARG A 77 8.71 12.32 10.09
N GLN A 78 8.31 12.84 8.94
CA GLN A 78 8.93 12.59 7.62
C GLN A 78 9.05 11.08 7.32
N CYS A 79 7.97 10.35 7.57
CA CYS A 79 7.89 8.91 7.34
C CYS A 79 6.66 8.54 6.50
N VAL A 80 6.63 7.28 6.08
CA VAL A 80 5.56 6.67 5.28
C VAL A 80 4.87 5.62 6.14
N HIS A 81 3.54 5.65 6.14
CA HIS A 81 2.71 4.65 6.81
C HIS A 81 2.03 3.78 5.76
N HIS A 82 2.14 2.47 5.97
CA HIS A 82 1.42 1.45 5.23
C HIS A 82 0.30 0.93 6.14
N VAL A 83 -0.94 1.29 5.86
CA VAL A 83 -2.10 0.99 6.70
C VAL A 83 -3.00 -0.02 6.01
N LEU A 84 -3.18 -1.18 6.64
CA LEU A 84 -4.15 -2.19 6.24
C LEU A 84 -5.33 -2.16 7.20
N TYR A 85 -6.53 -2.14 6.67
CA TYR A 85 -7.77 -2.28 7.44
C TYR A 85 -8.57 -3.46 6.91
N PHE A 86 -9.02 -4.31 7.84
CA PHE A 86 -9.80 -5.50 7.54
C PHE A 86 -11.23 -5.32 8.04
N VAL A 87 -12.18 -5.26 7.10
CA VAL A 87 -13.59 -5.08 7.46
C VAL A 87 -14.18 -6.30 8.21
N ALA A 88 -13.60 -7.48 8.00
CA ALA A 88 -14.12 -8.74 8.54
C ALA A 88 -14.05 -8.80 10.07
N ASP A 89 -12.99 -8.26 10.67
CA ASP A 89 -12.75 -8.27 12.11
C ASP A 89 -12.54 -6.85 12.70
N GLY A 90 -12.54 -5.82 11.85
CA GLY A 90 -12.32 -4.43 12.22
C GLY A 90 -10.89 -4.13 12.63
N THR A 91 -9.93 -5.00 12.32
CA THR A 91 -8.53 -4.81 12.71
C THR A 91 -7.81 -3.87 11.75
N THR A 92 -6.84 -3.13 12.31
CA THR A 92 -5.93 -2.28 11.55
C THR A 92 -4.50 -2.75 11.81
N GLN A 93 -3.73 -2.94 10.74
CA GLN A 93 -2.29 -3.20 10.81
C GLN A 93 -1.55 -2.01 10.18
N ALA A 94 -0.53 -1.52 10.86
CA ALA A 94 0.29 -0.41 10.37
C ALA A 94 1.76 -0.84 10.30
N LEU A 95 2.44 -0.42 9.24
CA LEU A 95 3.88 -0.53 9.10
C LEU A 95 4.46 0.84 8.76
N ASP A 96 5.40 1.30 9.59
CA ASP A 96 6.05 2.59 9.43
C ASP A 96 7.42 2.40 8.77
N GLY A 97 7.76 3.29 7.83
CA GLY A 97 9.01 3.23 7.09
C GLY A 97 9.47 4.59 6.56
N GLY A 98 10.67 4.64 5.99
CA GLY A 98 11.12 5.78 5.18
C GLY A 98 10.55 5.70 3.76
N ILE A 99 10.87 6.68 2.90
CA ILE A 99 10.45 6.66 1.47
C ILE A 99 10.84 5.35 0.76
N ASP A 100 11.96 4.74 1.16
CA ASP A 100 12.43 3.47 0.60
C ASP A 100 11.51 2.28 0.89
N SER A 101 10.57 2.38 1.84
CA SER A 101 9.53 1.37 2.07
C SER A 101 8.50 1.34 0.93
N ILE A 102 8.41 2.39 0.11
CA ILE A 102 7.63 2.40 -1.14
C ILE A 102 8.42 1.65 -2.22
N ASN A 103 8.56 0.35 -2.02
CA ASN A 103 9.19 -0.58 -2.94
C ASN A 103 8.27 -1.78 -3.21
N ALA A 104 8.54 -2.47 -4.31
CA ALA A 104 7.68 -3.56 -4.78
C ALA A 104 7.54 -4.70 -3.75
N MET A 105 8.62 -5.06 -3.06
CA MET A 105 8.60 -6.17 -2.09
C MET A 105 7.67 -5.87 -0.91
N VAL A 106 7.80 -4.68 -0.30
CA VAL A 106 6.95 -4.27 0.83
C VAL A 106 5.50 -4.15 0.38
N ILE A 107 5.26 -3.52 -0.78
CA ILE A 107 3.92 -3.33 -1.31
C ILE A 107 3.25 -4.67 -1.64
N ASP A 108 3.94 -5.57 -2.33
CA ASP A 108 3.44 -6.90 -2.65
C ASP A 108 3.18 -7.73 -1.40
N THR A 109 4.02 -7.60 -0.36
CA THR A 109 3.79 -8.25 0.94
C THR A 109 2.50 -7.75 1.60
N GLN A 110 2.30 -6.43 1.65
CA GLN A 110 1.10 -5.84 2.24
C GLN A 110 -0.17 -6.17 1.43
N LEU A 111 -0.08 -6.16 0.11
CA LEU A 111 -1.16 -6.61 -0.78
C LEU A 111 -1.49 -8.09 -0.51
N ALA A 112 -0.49 -8.97 -0.46
CA ALA A 112 -0.71 -10.39 -0.17
C ALA A 112 -1.42 -10.59 1.17
N SER A 113 -1.02 -9.86 2.22
CA SER A 113 -1.70 -9.90 3.51
C SER A 113 -3.15 -9.41 3.41
N LEU A 114 -3.41 -8.29 2.72
CA LEU A 114 -4.78 -7.78 2.51
C LEU A 114 -5.69 -8.84 1.88
N PHE A 115 -5.24 -9.48 0.79
CA PHE A 115 -6.05 -10.43 0.05
C PHE A 115 -6.19 -11.79 0.75
N ARG A 116 -5.11 -12.28 1.35
CA ARG A 116 -5.12 -13.54 2.08
C ARG A 116 -5.99 -13.44 3.33
N ASP A 117 -5.76 -12.41 4.14
CA ASP A 117 -6.37 -12.31 5.46
C ASP A 117 -7.78 -11.69 5.37
N GLY A 118 -8.01 -10.79 4.42
CA GLY A 118 -9.32 -10.16 4.20
C GLY A 118 -10.29 -10.98 3.34
N PHE A 119 -9.81 -11.81 2.42
CA PHE A 119 -10.65 -12.45 1.39
C PHE A 119 -10.32 -13.92 1.13
N ALA A 120 -9.37 -14.52 1.85
CA ALA A 120 -8.86 -15.87 1.58
C ALA A 120 -8.38 -16.08 0.13
N LEU A 121 -7.90 -15.01 -0.53
CA LEU A 121 -7.43 -15.02 -1.91
C LEU A 121 -5.92 -14.93 -1.99
N THR A 122 -5.33 -15.72 -2.88
CA THR A 122 -3.91 -15.60 -3.24
C THR A 122 -3.80 -14.88 -4.57
N LEU A 123 -3.18 -13.69 -4.59
CA LEU A 123 -2.94 -12.98 -5.85
C LEU A 123 -1.83 -13.68 -6.66
N PRO A 124 -2.10 -14.13 -7.90
CA PRO A 124 -1.11 -14.78 -8.75
C PRO A 124 0.08 -13.87 -9.06
N ALA A 125 -0.17 -12.57 -9.24
CA ALA A 125 0.85 -11.59 -9.59
C ALA A 125 1.90 -11.36 -8.49
N VAL A 126 1.51 -11.49 -7.21
CA VAL A 126 2.46 -11.38 -6.09
C VAL A 126 3.31 -12.65 -5.99
N SER A 127 2.66 -13.81 -6.13
CA SER A 127 3.34 -15.11 -6.08
C SER A 127 4.33 -15.32 -7.24
N ALA A 128 4.05 -14.73 -8.41
CA ALA A 128 4.92 -14.80 -9.58
C ALA A 128 6.14 -13.86 -9.48
N ARG A 129 6.03 -12.73 -8.79
CA ARG A 129 7.15 -11.79 -8.58
C ARG A 129 8.05 -12.19 -7.42
N HIS A 130 7.50 -12.90 -6.45
CA HIS A 130 8.23 -13.40 -5.28
C HIS A 130 7.94 -14.90 -5.08
N PRO A 131 8.63 -15.80 -5.83
CA PRO A 131 8.49 -17.23 -5.62
C PRO A 131 8.89 -17.60 -4.19
N ALA A 132 8.16 -18.56 -3.59
CA ALA A 132 8.35 -19.01 -2.22
C ALA A 132 9.83 -19.33 -1.94
N GLY A 133 10.44 -18.61 -0.99
CA GLY A 133 11.85 -18.82 -0.59
C GLY A 133 12.67 -17.55 -0.33
N PHE A 134 12.13 -16.35 -0.55
CA PHE A 134 12.79 -15.09 -0.17
C PHE A 134 12.08 -14.47 1.05
N TRP A 135 12.58 -14.82 2.24
CA TRP A 135 12.32 -14.15 3.52
C TRP A 135 13.67 -13.86 4.18
#